data_AF-A0A349YLP6-F1
#
_entry.id   AF-A0A349YLP6-F1
#
_cell.length_a   1.000
_cell.length_b   1.000
_cell.length_c   1.000
_cell.angle_alpha   90.00
_cell.angle_beta   90.00
_cell.angle_gamma   90.00
#
_symmetry.space_group_name_H-M   'P 1'
#
loop_
_entity.id
_entity.type
_entity.pdbx_description
1 polymer ?
#
loop_
_entity_poly.entity_id
_entity_poly.type
_entity_poly.pdbx_seq_one_letter_code
_entity_poly.pdbx_strand_id
1 'polypeptide(L)'
;KQVSGVSQPLKEMCPYVYRNAVSPHLASRIEGNPVRFEQVLEKYKEVCEKYEYVTLEGSGGILCPICFDEAKIWLPDVIKACQAGTLLVADAGLGTINSVGLTAFYLKEKGIPLKGIIFNHFRKGDIMQEDNLKMCEYLTGVPVIACVSDDDKELDISVELLKSLYE
;
A
#
# COMPACT_ATOMS: atom_id res chain seq x y z
N LYS A 1 -6.44 1.75 15.04
CA LYS A 1 -7.00 1.59 16.40
C LYS A 1 -7.43 2.91 17.04
N GLN A 2 -6.53 3.90 17.18
CA GLN A 2 -6.90 5.18 17.82
C GLN A 2 -7.91 6.00 17.00
N VAL A 3 -7.70 6.09 15.67
CA VAL A 3 -8.61 6.81 14.77
C VAL A 3 -9.88 6.01 14.49
N SER A 4 -9.75 4.71 14.17
CA SER A 4 -10.88 3.86 13.78
C SER A 4 -11.76 3.34 14.93
N GLY A 5 -11.37 3.56 16.19
CA GLY A 5 -12.06 2.98 17.36
C GLY A 5 -12.01 1.45 17.47
N VAL A 6 -11.32 0.76 16.55
CA VAL A 6 -11.25 -0.70 16.51
C VAL A 6 -10.40 -1.24 17.66
N SER A 7 -10.97 -2.16 18.45
CA SER A 7 -10.36 -2.73 19.65
C SER A 7 -9.47 -3.96 19.40
N GLN A 8 -9.47 -4.53 18.18
CA GLN A 8 -8.74 -5.74 17.83
C GLN A 8 -7.24 -5.71 18.17
N PRO A 9 -6.68 -6.73 18.83
CA PRO A 9 -5.26 -6.78 19.17
C PRO A 9 -4.31 -6.61 17.96
N LEU A 10 -3.18 -5.92 18.14
CA LEU A 10 -2.21 -5.70 17.05
C LEU A 10 -1.69 -7.01 16.44
N LYS A 11 -1.47 -8.04 17.28
CA LYS A 11 -1.06 -9.39 16.84
C LYS A 11 -2.06 -10.07 15.89
N GLU A 12 -3.33 -9.65 15.91
CA GLU A 12 -4.37 -10.15 15.02
C GLU A 12 -4.48 -9.29 13.74
N MET A 13 -4.01 -8.04 13.78
CA MET A 13 -3.94 -7.16 12.61
C MET A 13 -2.69 -7.42 11.77
N CYS A 14 -1.56 -7.67 12.43
CA CYS A 14 -0.27 -7.94 11.81
C CYS A 14 0.38 -9.15 12.51
N PRO A 15 0.34 -10.35 11.88
CA PRO A 15 0.84 -11.58 12.51
C PRO A 15 2.36 -11.63 12.67
N TYR A 16 3.09 -10.77 11.96
CA TYR A 16 4.55 -10.69 12.00
C TYR A 16 5.00 -9.27 12.32
N VAL A 17 5.55 -9.08 13.51
CA VAL A 17 6.10 -7.80 13.95
C VAL A 17 7.53 -8.03 14.39
N TYR A 18 8.45 -7.31 13.77
CA TYR A 18 9.88 -7.40 14.04
C TYR A 18 10.37 -6.16 14.78
N ARG A 19 11.45 -6.30 15.56
CA ARG A 19 12.06 -5.18 16.28
C ARG A 19 13.03 -4.39 15.40
N ASN A 20 13.69 -5.06 14.46
CA ASN A 20 14.68 -4.43 13.60
C ASN A 20 14.02 -3.60 12.48
N ALA A 21 14.37 -2.32 12.40
CA ALA A 21 13.89 -1.38 11.38
C ALA A 21 14.62 -1.56 10.04
N VAL A 22 14.44 -2.73 9.43
CA VAL A 22 14.99 -3.11 8.12
C VAL A 22 13.89 -3.77 7.28
N SER A 23 14.19 -4.10 6.01
CA SER A 23 13.24 -4.82 5.16
C SER A 23 12.76 -6.13 5.82
N PRO A 24 11.49 -6.55 5.62
CA PRO A 24 10.91 -7.71 6.31
C PRO A 24 11.73 -8.99 6.18
N HIS A 25 12.24 -9.33 4.98
CA HIS A 25 13.06 -10.53 4.82
C HIS A 25 14.28 -10.53 5.75
N LEU A 26 15.00 -9.41 5.82
CA LEU A 26 16.19 -9.26 6.66
C LEU A 26 15.83 -9.28 8.15
N ALA A 27 14.75 -8.61 8.54
CA ALA A 27 14.29 -8.59 9.93
C ALA A 27 13.92 -10.01 10.39
N SER A 28 13.19 -10.75 9.56
CA SER A 28 12.77 -12.12 9.84
C SER A 28 13.95 -13.10 9.94
N ARG A 29 14.98 -12.92 9.11
CA ARG A 29 16.24 -13.67 9.17
C ARG A 29 17.01 -13.40 10.46
N ILE A 30 17.18 -12.13 10.83
CA ILE A 30 17.91 -11.73 12.04
C ILE A 30 17.20 -12.28 13.28
N GLU A 31 15.87 -12.24 13.29
CA GLU A 31 15.06 -12.60 14.46
C GLU A 31 14.64 -14.08 14.49
N GLY A 32 14.95 -14.85 13.44
CA GLY A 32 14.68 -16.29 13.37
C GLY A 32 13.19 -16.64 13.31
N ASN A 33 12.37 -15.74 12.79
CA ASN A 33 10.91 -15.90 12.70
C ASN A 33 10.44 -15.56 11.27
N PRO A 34 10.72 -16.42 10.27
CA PRO A 34 10.39 -16.15 8.87
C PRO A 34 8.88 -16.10 8.64
N VAL A 35 8.46 -15.23 7.70
CA VAL A 35 7.05 -15.13 7.31
C VAL A 35 6.61 -16.40 6.60
N ARG A 36 5.56 -17.04 7.10
CA ARG A 36 4.83 -18.12 6.43
C ARG A 36 3.62 -17.58 5.68
N PHE A 37 3.53 -17.90 4.40
CA PHE A 37 2.53 -17.37 3.48
C PHE A 37 1.11 -17.75 3.92
N GLU A 38 0.90 -19.01 4.29
CA GLU A 38 -0.40 -19.57 4.67
C GLU A 38 -0.97 -18.85 5.90
N GLN A 39 -0.12 -18.53 6.87
CA GLN A 39 -0.52 -17.80 8.06
C GLN A 39 -0.94 -16.35 7.75
N VAL A 40 -0.29 -15.70 6.78
CA VAL A 40 -0.71 -14.36 6.33
C VAL A 40 -2.12 -14.42 5.73
N LEU A 41 -2.38 -15.40 4.86
CA LEU A 41 -3.69 -15.55 4.22
C LEU A 41 -4.80 -15.95 5.20
N GLU A 42 -4.51 -16.87 6.11
CA GLU A 42 -5.45 -17.26 7.17
C GLU A 42 -5.86 -16.05 8.01
N LYS A 43 -4.89 -15.26 8.47
CA LYS A 43 -5.17 -14.06 9.27
C LYS A 43 -5.87 -12.96 8.48
N TYR A 44 -5.52 -12.77 7.21
CA TYR A 44 -6.25 -11.86 6.34
C TYR A 44 -7.72 -12.27 6.24
N LYS A 45 -8.00 -13.55 5.99
CA LYS A 45 -9.37 -14.07 5.89
C LYS A 45 -10.15 -13.88 7.19
N GLU A 46 -9.55 -14.20 8.35
CA GLU A 46 -10.17 -13.96 9.67
C GLU A 46 -10.54 -12.49 9.89
N VAL A 47 -9.76 -11.55 9.36
CA VAL A 47 -10.05 -10.11 9.45
C VAL A 47 -11.19 -9.73 8.50
N CYS A 48 -11.18 -10.21 7.25
CA CYS A 48 -12.27 -9.98 6.30
C CYS A 48 -13.61 -10.58 6.75
N GLU A 49 -13.61 -11.65 7.54
CA GLU A 49 -14.84 -12.19 8.14
C GLU A 49 -15.42 -11.30 9.26
N LYS A 50 -14.60 -10.42 9.84
CA LYS A 50 -14.99 -9.55 10.97
C LYS A 50 -15.33 -8.13 10.57
N TYR A 51 -14.83 -7.65 9.44
CA TYR A 51 -14.98 -6.25 9.02
C TYR A 51 -15.42 -6.15 7.57
N GLU A 52 -16.31 -5.20 7.32
CA GLU A 52 -16.81 -4.91 5.97
C GLU A 52 -15.73 -4.27 5.08
N TYR A 53 -14.85 -3.45 5.66
CA TYR A 53 -13.77 -2.77 4.95
C TYR A 53 -12.42 -3.13 5.59
N VAL A 54 -11.51 -3.69 4.79
CA VAL A 54 -10.17 -4.08 5.22
C VAL A 54 -9.13 -3.43 4.34
N THR A 55 -8.28 -2.58 4.93
CA THR A 55 -7.14 -1.97 4.25
C THR A 55 -5.87 -2.75 4.59
N LEU A 56 -5.08 -3.09 3.57
CA LEU A 56 -3.76 -3.67 3.73
C LEU A 56 -2.69 -2.61 3.47
N GLU A 57 -1.88 -2.33 4.49
CA GLU A 57 -0.65 -1.58 4.31
C GLU A 57 0.48 -2.55 3.96
N GLY A 58 1.16 -2.28 2.84
CA GLY A 58 2.38 -3.00 2.49
C GLY A 58 3.54 -2.64 3.42
N SER A 59 4.72 -3.20 3.15
CA SER A 59 5.96 -2.80 3.82
C SER A 59 6.95 -2.30 2.78
N GLY A 60 7.24 -1.00 2.75
CA GLY A 60 8.11 -0.41 1.74
C GLY A 60 7.46 -0.37 0.34
N GLY A 61 8.28 -0.42 -0.71
CA GLY A 61 7.81 -0.36 -2.10
C GLY A 61 7.26 -1.69 -2.64
N ILE A 62 6.65 -1.68 -3.84
CA ILE A 62 5.99 -2.84 -4.43
C ILE A 62 6.91 -4.07 -4.62
N LEU A 63 8.22 -3.86 -4.76
CA LEU A 63 9.21 -4.92 -4.89
C LEU A 63 9.76 -5.40 -3.53
N CYS A 64 9.09 -5.10 -2.42
CA CYS A 64 9.59 -5.48 -1.11
C CYS A 64 9.62 -7.02 -0.94
N PRO A 65 10.78 -7.60 -0.58
CA PRO A 65 10.87 -8.99 -0.18
C PRO A 65 10.33 -9.17 1.25
N ILE A 66 9.30 -10.01 1.36
CA ILE A 66 8.66 -10.35 2.64
C ILE A 66 9.41 -11.48 3.33
N CYS A 67 9.79 -12.50 2.57
CA CYS A 67 10.64 -13.61 2.96
C CYS A 67 11.51 -13.98 1.76
N PHE A 68 12.74 -14.46 1.98
CA PHE A 68 13.62 -14.82 0.85
C PHE A 68 14.46 -16.07 1.07
N ASP A 69 14.83 -16.39 2.31
CA ASP A 69 15.71 -17.52 2.60
C ASP A 69 14.95 -18.84 2.70
N GLU A 70 13.87 -18.86 3.48
CA GLU A 70 13.04 -20.05 3.70
C GLU A 70 12.00 -20.22 2.59
N ALA A 71 11.46 -19.11 2.10
CA ALA A 71 10.52 -19.06 0.98
C ALA A 71 10.72 -17.75 0.22
N LYS A 72 10.54 -17.77 -1.10
CA LYS A 72 10.60 -16.56 -1.93
C LYS A 72 9.21 -15.92 -1.97
N ILE A 73 8.94 -15.04 -1.01
CA ILE A 73 7.66 -14.33 -0.90
C ILE A 73 7.91 -12.85 -1.11
N TRP A 74 7.31 -12.30 -2.17
CA TRP A 74 7.31 -10.88 -2.46
C TRP A 74 5.97 -10.25 -2.09
N LEU A 75 5.96 -8.96 -1.79
CA LEU A 75 4.72 -8.23 -1.51
C LEU A 75 3.62 -8.42 -2.58
N PRO A 76 3.93 -8.43 -3.90
CA PRO A 76 2.92 -8.69 -4.94
C PRO A 76 2.29 -10.07 -4.86
N ASP A 77 3.00 -11.08 -4.33
CA ASP A 77 2.45 -12.42 -4.15
C ASP A 77 1.35 -12.41 -3.09
N VAL A 78 1.57 -11.67 -2.00
CA VAL A 78 0.59 -11.47 -0.93
C VAL A 78 -0.63 -10.72 -1.47
N ILE A 79 -0.43 -9.59 -2.17
CA ILE A 79 -1.53 -8.79 -2.75
C ILE A 79 -2.41 -9.65 -3.66
N LYS A 80 -1.79 -10.46 -4.53
CA LYS A 80 -2.50 -11.35 -5.45
C LYS A 80 -3.30 -12.43 -4.74
N ALA A 81 -2.70 -13.08 -3.75
CA ALA A 81 -3.37 -14.14 -3.01
C ALA A 81 -4.53 -13.62 -2.15
N CYS A 82 -4.44 -12.37 -1.69
CA CYS A 82 -5.54 -11.66 -1.04
C CYS A 82 -6.60 -11.14 -2.02
N GLN A 83 -6.37 -11.25 -3.35
CA GLN A 83 -7.20 -10.68 -4.40
C GLN A 83 -7.47 -9.18 -4.23
N ALA A 84 -6.52 -8.46 -3.63
CA ALA A 84 -6.69 -7.06 -3.29
C ALA A 84 -6.37 -6.13 -4.48
N GLY A 85 -7.15 -5.06 -4.61
CA GLY A 85 -6.75 -3.87 -5.36
C GLY A 85 -5.66 -3.08 -4.63
N THR A 86 -5.02 -2.14 -5.33
CA THR A 86 -3.95 -1.32 -4.77
C THR A 86 -4.21 0.17 -4.97
N LEU A 87 -3.74 0.96 -4.00
CA LEU A 87 -3.54 2.40 -4.14
C LEU A 87 -2.03 2.67 -4.12
N LEU A 88 -1.58 3.59 -4.97
CA LEU A 88 -0.18 4.00 -5.00
C LEU A 88 -0.03 5.34 -4.29
N VAL A 89 0.67 5.33 -3.15
CA VAL A 89 1.09 6.57 -2.48
C VAL A 89 2.46 6.97 -3.00
N ALA A 90 2.57 8.17 -3.55
CA ALA A 90 3.81 8.72 -4.10
C ALA A 90 4.07 10.13 -3.58
N ASP A 91 5.34 10.52 -3.46
CA ASP A 91 5.73 11.91 -3.24
C ASP A 91 5.29 12.77 -4.44
N ALA A 92 4.87 14.01 -4.23
CA ALA A 92 4.44 14.91 -5.33
C ALA A 92 5.62 15.56 -6.10
N GLY A 93 6.84 15.47 -5.57
CA GLY A 93 8.02 16.20 -6.03
C GLY A 93 8.73 15.59 -7.25
N LEU A 94 9.95 16.07 -7.47
CA LEU A 94 10.77 15.69 -8.63
C LEU A 94 11.13 14.20 -8.61
N GLY A 95 10.95 13.53 -9.75
CA GLY A 95 11.17 12.08 -9.88
C GLY A 95 9.91 11.23 -9.68
N THR A 96 8.79 11.83 -9.25
CA THR A 96 7.54 11.11 -9.06
C THR A 96 6.99 10.49 -10.34
N ILE A 97 7.05 11.20 -11.48
CA ILE A 97 6.57 10.70 -12.78
C ILE A 97 7.20 9.33 -13.12
N ASN A 98 8.52 9.21 -12.94
CA ASN A 98 9.21 7.95 -13.17
C ASN A 98 8.79 6.87 -12.16
N SER A 99 8.77 7.21 -10.87
CA SER A 99 8.46 6.25 -9.81
C SER A 99 7.03 5.73 -9.90
N VAL A 100 6.07 6.61 -10.16
CA VAL A 100 4.66 6.28 -10.41
C VAL A 100 4.51 5.46 -11.68
N GLY A 101 5.12 5.91 -12.79
CA GLY A 101 5.05 5.20 -14.06
C GLY A 101 5.59 3.78 -13.98
N LEU A 102 6.78 3.58 -13.40
CA LEU A 102 7.39 2.26 -13.24
C LEU A 102 6.57 1.35 -12.32
N THR A 103 6.03 1.90 -11.23
CA THR A 103 5.21 1.13 -10.29
C THR A 103 3.89 0.72 -10.93
N ALA A 104 3.20 1.64 -11.62
CA ALA A 104 1.96 1.36 -12.34
C ALA A 104 2.18 0.36 -13.47
N PHE A 105 3.25 0.50 -14.25
CA PHE A 105 3.64 -0.48 -15.27
C PHE A 105 3.85 -1.87 -14.66
N TYR A 106 4.62 -1.96 -13.57
CA TYR A 106 4.85 -3.23 -12.89
C TYR A 106 3.55 -3.87 -12.39
N LEU A 107 2.67 -3.10 -11.74
CA LEU A 107 1.38 -3.59 -11.26
C LEU A 107 0.53 -4.14 -12.41
N LYS A 108 0.47 -3.40 -13.54
CA LYS A 108 -0.22 -3.81 -14.76
C LYS A 108 0.34 -5.11 -15.33
N GLU A 109 1.66 -5.22 -15.47
CA GLU A 109 2.34 -6.45 -15.95
C GLU A 109 2.11 -7.64 -15.02
N LYS A 110 1.89 -7.38 -13.73
CA LYS A 110 1.54 -8.42 -12.75
C LYS A 110 0.04 -8.69 -12.69
N GLY A 111 -0.81 -7.98 -13.42
CA GLY A 111 -2.27 -8.13 -13.35
C GLY A 111 -2.84 -7.74 -11.98
N ILE A 112 -2.19 -6.82 -11.27
CA ILE A 112 -2.65 -6.27 -9.99
C ILE A 112 -3.38 -4.96 -10.27
N PRO A 113 -4.66 -4.81 -9.88
CA PRO A 113 -5.41 -3.59 -10.13
C PRO A 113 -4.84 -2.40 -9.35
N LEU A 114 -4.47 -1.33 -10.05
CA LEU A 114 -4.17 -0.02 -9.46
C LEU A 114 -5.43 0.84 -9.57
N LYS A 115 -6.06 1.13 -8.43
CA LYS A 115 -7.38 1.78 -8.35
C LYS A 115 -7.30 3.30 -8.22
N GLY A 116 -6.16 3.83 -7.81
CA GLY A 116 -5.96 5.26 -7.60
C GLY A 116 -4.54 5.57 -7.16
N ILE A 117 -4.16 6.84 -7.31
CA ILE A 117 -2.90 7.39 -6.85
C ILE A 117 -3.18 8.44 -5.77
N ILE A 118 -2.37 8.45 -4.72
CA ILE A 118 -2.38 9.47 -3.67
C ILE A 118 -1.04 10.19 -3.72
N PHE A 119 -1.08 11.51 -3.88
CA PHE A 119 0.12 12.34 -3.80
C PHE A 119 0.32 12.85 -2.39
N ASN A 120 1.42 12.47 -1.77
CA ASN A 120 1.83 12.93 -0.46
C ASN A 120 2.79 14.14 -0.58
N HIS A 121 2.88 14.94 0.47
CA HIS A 121 3.69 16.17 0.50
C HIS A 121 3.31 17.16 -0.63
N PHE A 122 2.03 17.18 -0.99
CA PHE A 122 1.49 18.02 -2.04
C PHE A 122 1.26 19.45 -1.52
N ARG A 123 1.71 20.43 -2.30
CA ARG A 123 1.63 21.87 -2.04
C ARG A 123 0.81 22.51 -3.16
N LYS A 124 -0.44 22.86 -2.83
CA LYS A 124 -1.34 23.54 -3.76
C LYS A 124 -0.71 24.84 -4.28
N GLY A 125 -0.75 25.07 -5.58
CA GLY A 125 -0.10 26.21 -6.25
C GLY A 125 1.36 25.97 -6.65
N ASP A 126 1.97 24.84 -6.29
CA ASP A 126 3.27 24.44 -6.81
C ASP A 126 3.10 23.90 -8.25
N ILE A 127 3.58 24.68 -9.22
CA ILE A 127 3.41 24.40 -10.65
C ILE A 127 3.97 23.02 -11.02
N MET A 128 5.10 22.61 -10.43
CA MET A 128 5.72 21.33 -10.76
C MET A 128 4.89 20.17 -10.23
N GLN A 129 4.40 20.27 -9.00
CA GLN A 129 3.60 19.20 -8.40
C GLN A 129 2.24 19.05 -9.08
N GLU A 130 1.61 20.17 -9.46
CA GLU A 130 0.36 20.17 -10.23
C GLU A 130 0.55 19.60 -11.65
N ASP A 131 1.69 19.84 -12.29
CA ASP A 131 2.04 19.25 -13.59
C ASP A 131 2.35 17.74 -13.45
N ASN A 132 3.13 17.36 -12.44
CA ASN A 132 3.43 15.96 -12.13
C ASN A 132 2.16 15.12 -11.95
N LEU A 133 1.14 15.68 -11.28
CA LEU A 133 -0.16 15.04 -11.10
C LEU A 133 -0.78 14.70 -12.45
N LYS A 134 -0.93 15.71 -13.33
CA LYS A 134 -1.52 15.55 -14.66
C LYS A 134 -0.74 14.54 -15.51
N MET A 135 0.59 14.62 -15.45
CA MET A 135 1.47 13.71 -16.18
C MET A 135 1.36 12.27 -15.67
N CYS A 136 1.21 12.06 -14.36
CA CYS A 136 1.02 10.73 -13.78
C CYS A 136 -0.33 10.14 -14.17
N GLU A 137 -1.42 10.92 -14.15
CA GLU A 137 -2.72 10.46 -14.62
C GLU A 137 -2.68 10.09 -16.11
N TYR A 138 -2.08 10.97 -16.94
CA TYR A 138 -1.92 10.71 -18.37
C TYR A 138 -1.11 9.45 -18.66
N LEU A 139 0.03 9.27 -17.98
CA LEU A 139 0.96 8.16 -18.20
C LEU A 139 0.36 6.81 -17.77
N THR A 140 -0.37 6.80 -16.65
CA THR A 140 -0.86 5.56 -16.03
C THR A 140 -2.29 5.21 -16.45
N GLY A 141 -3.08 6.20 -16.87
CA GLY A 141 -4.53 6.06 -17.05
C GLY A 141 -5.30 5.88 -15.74
N VAL A 142 -4.67 6.14 -14.60
CA VAL A 142 -5.24 6.00 -13.25
C VAL A 142 -5.41 7.38 -12.63
N PRO A 143 -6.56 7.69 -12.00
CA PRO A 143 -6.78 8.99 -11.39
C PRO A 143 -5.95 9.20 -10.12
N VAL A 144 -5.56 10.45 -9.89
CA VAL A 144 -5.11 10.91 -8.57
C VAL A 144 -6.35 11.23 -7.75
N ILE A 145 -6.58 10.41 -6.71
CA ILE A 145 -7.83 10.43 -5.92
C ILE A 145 -7.72 11.29 -4.66
N ALA A 146 -6.50 11.64 -4.24
CA ALA A 146 -6.25 12.53 -3.11
C ALA A 146 -4.86 13.17 -3.22
N CYS A 147 -4.76 14.40 -2.70
CA CYS A 147 -3.51 15.12 -2.49
C CYS A 147 -3.41 15.48 -1.01
N VAL A 148 -2.30 15.14 -0.37
CA VAL A 148 -2.10 15.26 1.07
C VAL A 148 -0.95 16.22 1.33
N SER A 149 -1.21 17.28 2.10
CA SER A 149 -0.21 18.21 2.60
C SER A 149 0.40 17.73 3.92
N ASP A 150 1.56 18.25 4.30
CA ASP A 150 2.35 17.78 5.46
C ASP A 150 1.58 17.79 6.79
N ASP A 151 0.63 18.72 6.95
CA ASP A 151 -0.12 18.93 8.19
C ASP A 151 -1.53 18.32 8.15
N ASP A 152 -1.90 17.64 7.07
CA ASP A 152 -3.23 17.04 6.92
C ASP A 152 -3.40 15.86 7.89
N LYS A 153 -4.57 15.83 8.53
CA LYS A 153 -4.98 14.75 9.45
C LYS A 153 -6.10 13.89 8.88
N GLU A 154 -6.68 14.33 7.78
CA GLU A 154 -7.79 13.69 7.09
C GLU A 154 -7.48 13.71 5.59
N LEU A 155 -7.93 12.67 4.89
CA LEU A 155 -7.83 12.63 3.44
C LEU A 155 -8.99 13.44 2.86
N ASP A 156 -8.69 14.41 1.99
CA ASP A 156 -9.69 15.13 1.21
C ASP A 156 -10.22 14.23 0.07
N ILE A 157 -11.06 13.26 0.45
CA ILE A 157 -11.72 12.31 -0.44
C ILE A 157 -13.17 12.11 0.01
N SER A 158 -14.11 11.99 -0.94
CA SER A 158 -15.49 11.69 -0.57
C SER A 158 -15.62 10.28 -0.02
N VAL A 159 -16.56 10.10 0.92
CA VAL A 159 -16.83 8.79 1.52
C VAL A 159 -17.31 7.80 0.46
N GLU A 160 -18.08 8.26 -0.53
CA GLU A 160 -18.58 7.45 -1.63
C GLU A 160 -17.45 6.94 -2.50
N LEU A 161 -16.50 7.82 -2.87
CA LEU A 161 -15.32 7.42 -3.64
C LEU A 161 -14.46 6.45 -2.84
N LEU A 162 -14.20 6.74 -1.56
CA LEU A 162 -13.44 5.85 -0.70
C LEU A 162 -14.07 4.46 -0.60
N LYS A 163 -15.39 4.36 -0.43
CA LYS A 163 -16.11 3.09 -0.38
C LYS A 163 -16.03 2.30 -1.69
N SER A 164 -16.06 2.97 -2.84
CA SER A 164 -15.91 2.29 -4.14
C SER A 164 -14.54 1.66 -4.37
N LEU A 165 -13.55 1.93 -3.50
CA LEU A 165 -12.23 1.29 -3.57
C LEU A 165 -12.19 -0.09 -2.93
N TYR A 166 -13.22 -0.47 -2.15
CA TYR A 166 -13.30 -1.74 -1.40
C TYR A 166 -14.21 -2.80 -2.07
N GLU A 167 -14.46 -2.66 -3.38
CA GLU A 167 -15.21 -3.65 -4.19
C GLU A 167 -14.62 -5.05 -4.19
#